data_AF-A0A1I8IE22-F1
#
_entry.id   AF-A0A1I8IE22-F1
#
_cell.length_a   1.000
_cell.length_b   1.000
_cell.length_c   1.000
_cell.angle_alpha   90.00
_cell.angle_beta   90.00
_cell.angle_gamma   90.00
#
_symmetry.space_group_name_H-M   'P 1'
#
loop_
_entity.id
_entity.type
_entity.pdbx_description
1 polymer ?
#
loop_
_entity_poly.entity_id
_entity_poly.type
_entity_poly.pdbx_seq_one_letter_code
_entity_poly.pdbx_strand_id
1 'polypeptide(L)'
;MLASQGIEKEQNSAVSVDELLVDFEKTLIDTLKAPEKNVIGNLTGMVDGYLSRKDSAAICPRICKIIERRLNEVQVNRKLAHLYLMDSIVKNFKTSQYPKLFGANLVQNFANVFRKGDEKMRKKLFELRKTWPEHFSQSVLHSLDLAVREIDPAWPILAPQPPEQQQQQQNGSNVVGVARKRCHSPDSPDSTTTQQQQQHGLGESSSRKRMSVANPQAAASGGD
;
A
#
# COMPACT_ATOMS: atom_id res chain seq x y z
N MET A 1 8.72 0.68 67.04
CA MET A 1 7.90 1.76 66.47
C MET A 1 8.87 2.70 65.78
N LEU A 2 8.91 2.93 64.46
CA LEU A 2 7.90 2.87 63.41
C LEU A 2 8.57 2.38 62.12
N ALA A 3 7.97 1.37 61.50
CA ALA A 3 8.23 0.99 60.13
C ALA A 3 7.26 1.74 59.22
N SER A 4 7.76 2.05 58.02
CA SER A 4 6.99 2.16 56.77
C SER A 4 5.85 3.17 56.72
N GLN A 5 6.07 4.24 55.96
CA GLN A 5 5.10 4.80 55.03
C GLN A 5 5.83 5.77 54.11
N GLY A 6 5.69 5.58 52.80
CA GLY A 6 6.48 6.30 51.79
C GLY A 6 6.80 5.46 50.55
N ILE A 7 6.10 4.35 50.32
CA ILE A 7 5.86 3.89 48.94
C ILE A 7 4.61 4.64 48.51
N GLU A 8 4.79 5.91 48.14
CA GLU A 8 3.83 6.55 47.24
C GLU A 8 3.93 5.75 45.94
N LYS A 9 2.99 4.81 45.80
CA LYS A 9 2.65 4.26 44.50
C LYS A 9 2.26 5.45 43.64
N GLU A 10 3.21 5.95 42.88
CA GLU A 10 2.95 6.65 41.63
C GLU A 10 2.28 5.63 40.70
N GLN A 11 1.02 5.36 41.00
CA GLN A 11 0.09 4.65 40.16
C GLN A 11 -0.34 5.66 39.09
N ASN A 12 0.64 6.15 38.33
CA ASN A 12 0.41 6.83 37.06
C ASN A 12 -0.29 5.78 36.20
N SER A 13 -1.62 5.84 36.17
CA SER A 13 -2.43 4.89 35.40
C SER A 13 -2.11 5.14 33.93
N ALA A 14 -1.10 4.43 33.43
CA ALA A 14 -0.84 4.35 32.01
C ALA A 14 -2.10 3.70 31.41
N VAL A 15 -2.96 4.54 30.81
CA VAL A 15 -4.19 4.07 30.14
C VAL A 15 -3.82 2.91 29.23
N SER A 16 -4.51 1.78 29.41
CA SER A 16 -4.23 0.56 28.67
C SER A 16 -4.46 0.77 27.18
N VAL A 17 -3.68 0.09 26.33
CA VAL A 17 -3.87 0.12 24.88
C VAL A 17 -5.29 -0.31 24.50
N ASP A 18 -5.87 -1.27 25.22
CA ASP A 18 -7.22 -1.75 24.92
C ASP A 18 -8.29 -0.69 25.23
N GLU A 19 -8.14 0.02 26.35
CA GLU A 19 -9.05 1.10 26.76
C GLU A 19 -9.02 2.24 25.74
N LEU A 20 -7.83 2.65 25.29
CA LEU A 20 -7.67 3.67 24.24
C LEU A 20 -8.36 3.30 22.94
N LEU A 21 -8.30 2.02 22.56
CA LEU A 21 -8.89 1.55 21.31
C LEU A 21 -10.41 1.44 21.40
N VAL A 22 -10.93 1.07 22.58
CA VAL A 22 -12.37 1.13 22.88
C VAL A 22 -12.86 2.58 22.81
N ASP A 23 -12.14 3.52 23.40
CA ASP A 23 -12.48 4.94 23.37
C ASP A 23 -12.41 5.53 21.96
N PHE A 24 -11.39 5.15 21.19
CA PHE A 24 -11.28 5.54 19.78
C PHE A 24 -12.46 5.01 18.97
N GLU A 25 -12.79 3.71 19.09
CA GLU A 25 -13.89 3.11 18.34
C GLU A 25 -15.24 3.73 18.72
N LYS A 26 -15.47 3.98 20.02
CA LYS A 26 -16.66 4.67 20.49
C LYS A 26 -16.76 6.07 19.90
N THR A 27 -15.68 6.85 19.97
CA THR A 27 -15.64 8.21 19.41
C THR A 27 -15.87 8.20 17.90
N LEU A 28 -15.25 7.27 17.17
CA LEU A 28 -15.46 7.07 15.73
C LEU A 28 -16.93 6.79 15.42
N ILE A 29 -17.55 5.87 16.15
CA ILE A 29 -18.96 5.49 15.95
C ILE A 29 -19.88 6.68 16.20
N ASP A 30 -19.68 7.38 17.31
CA ASP A 30 -20.55 8.45 17.81
C ASP A 30 -20.44 9.72 16.97
N THR A 31 -19.24 10.06 16.49
CA THR A 31 -18.99 11.34 15.82
C THR A 31 -18.98 11.24 14.29
N LEU A 32 -18.44 10.18 13.68
CA LEU A 32 -18.26 10.09 12.22
C LEU A 32 -19.55 9.66 11.51
N LYS A 33 -20.56 10.53 11.53
CA LYS A 33 -21.85 10.32 10.86
C LYS A 33 -21.87 10.83 9.42
N ALA A 34 -21.07 11.86 9.12
CA ALA A 34 -20.97 12.52 7.84
C ALA A 34 -19.51 12.96 7.57
N PRO A 35 -19.13 13.32 6.32
CA PRO A 35 -17.79 13.76 5.96
C PRO A 35 -17.49 15.19 6.43
N GLU A 36 -17.65 15.45 7.73
CA GLU A 36 -17.44 16.77 8.32
C GLU A 36 -15.95 16.98 8.63
N LYS A 37 -15.40 18.10 8.12
CA LYS A 37 -13.97 18.41 8.23
C LYS A 37 -13.49 18.45 9.68
N ASN A 38 -14.28 19.04 10.58
CA ASN A 38 -13.92 19.15 12.00
C ASN A 38 -13.89 17.79 12.69
N VAL A 39 -14.89 16.93 12.43
CA VAL A 39 -14.93 15.58 12.99
C VAL A 39 -13.75 14.74 12.50
N ILE A 40 -13.46 14.79 11.20
CA ILE A 40 -12.29 14.10 10.63
C ILE A 40 -11.00 14.63 11.25
N GLY A 41 -10.84 15.96 11.35
CA GLY A 41 -9.68 16.59 11.96
C GLY A 41 -9.47 16.16 13.42
N ASN A 42 -10.54 16.09 14.21
CA ASN A 42 -10.48 15.65 15.61
C ASN A 42 -10.04 14.19 15.72
N LEU A 43 -10.61 13.28 14.91
CA LEU A 43 -10.22 11.87 14.89
C LEU A 43 -8.77 11.69 14.42
N THR A 44 -8.34 12.45 13.41
CA THR A 44 -6.94 12.46 12.96
C THR A 44 -6.02 12.97 14.08
N GLY A 45 -6.42 13.98 14.85
CA GLY A 45 -5.67 14.47 16.01
C GLY A 45 -5.54 13.44 17.13
N MET A 46 -6.57 12.63 17.38
CA MET A 46 -6.47 11.49 18.30
C MET A 46 -5.42 10.48 17.83
N VAL A 47 -5.41 10.18 16.53
CA VAL A 47 -4.44 9.27 15.91
C VAL A 47 -3.02 9.81 16.01
N ASP A 48 -2.82 11.12 15.86
CA ASP A 48 -1.53 11.79 16.08
C ASP A 48 -1.02 11.57 17.50
N GLY A 49 -1.89 11.82 18.50
CA GLY A 49 -1.55 11.57 19.91
C GLY A 49 -1.14 10.12 20.20
N TYR A 50 -1.67 9.15 19.45
CA TYR A 50 -1.27 7.74 19.58
C TYR A 50 0.10 7.44 18.97
N LEU A 51 0.55 8.19 17.95
CA LEU A 51 1.88 8.02 17.36
C LEU A 51 3.00 8.37 18.34
N SER A 52 2.78 9.33 19.23
CA SER A 52 3.75 9.71 20.27
C SER A 52 3.87 8.70 21.41
N ARG A 53 2.99 7.68 21.47
CA ARG A 53 3.04 6.66 22.53
C ARG A 53 4.09 5.60 22.23
N LYS A 54 4.73 5.09 23.29
CA LYS A 54 5.65 3.94 23.21
C LYS A 54 5.02 2.69 22.59
N ASP A 55 3.71 2.52 22.76
CA ASP A 55 2.95 1.37 22.26
C ASP A 55 2.39 1.59 20.84
N SER A 56 2.82 2.65 20.14
CA SER A 56 2.30 3.01 18.81
C SER A 56 2.40 1.87 17.79
N ALA A 57 3.45 1.04 17.88
CA ALA A 57 3.64 -0.16 17.07
C ALA A 57 2.48 -1.16 17.21
N ALA A 58 1.89 -1.29 18.39
CA ALA A 58 0.72 -2.13 18.64
C ALA A 58 -0.60 -1.42 18.33
N ILE A 59 -0.66 -0.10 18.53
CA ILE A 59 -1.88 0.71 18.34
C ILE A 59 -2.23 0.89 16.86
N CYS A 60 -1.27 1.29 16.01
CA CYS A 60 -1.57 1.69 14.63
C CYS A 60 -2.27 0.58 13.81
N PRO A 61 -1.81 -0.68 13.82
CA PRO A 61 -2.49 -1.75 13.10
C PRO A 61 -3.93 -1.98 13.59
N ARG A 62 -4.20 -1.74 14.88
CA ARG A 62 -5.53 -1.91 15.47
C ARG A 62 -6.45 -0.75 15.10
N ILE A 63 -5.94 0.48 15.04
CA ILE A 63 -6.66 1.64 14.50
C ILE A 63 -7.09 1.41 13.04
N CYS A 64 -6.17 0.95 12.18
CA CYS A 64 -6.51 0.62 10.79
C CYS A 64 -7.62 -0.42 10.72
N LYS A 65 -7.49 -1.53 11.47
CA LYS A 65 -8.52 -2.58 11.53
C LYS A 65 -9.87 -2.07 11.99
N ILE A 66 -9.91 -1.19 13.00
CA ILE A 66 -11.17 -0.58 13.47
C ILE A 66 -11.80 0.23 12.34
N ILE A 67 -11.05 1.14 11.70
CA ILE A 67 -11.58 2.00 10.64
C ILE A 67 -12.08 1.17 9.45
N GLU A 68 -11.32 0.18 9.01
CA GLU A 68 -11.67 -0.70 7.90
C GLU A 68 -12.88 -1.60 8.22
N ARG A 69 -12.96 -2.15 9.44
CA ARG A 69 -14.13 -2.91 9.90
C ARG A 69 -15.38 -2.02 9.89
N ARG A 70 -15.31 -0.84 10.53
CA ARG A 70 -16.43 0.11 10.57
C ARG A 70 -16.84 0.55 9.17
N LEU A 71 -15.89 0.83 8.28
CA LEU A 71 -16.16 1.16 6.87
C LEU A 71 -17.04 0.10 6.20
N ASN A 72 -16.79 -1.19 6.47
CA ASN A 72 -17.56 -2.29 5.89
C ASN A 72 -18.96 -2.43 6.52
N GLU A 73 -19.09 -2.21 7.83
CA GLU A 73 -20.34 -2.37 8.59
C GLU A 73 -21.33 -1.21 8.47
N VAL A 74 -20.87 0.03 8.25
CA VAL A 74 -21.76 1.20 8.22
C VAL A 74 -22.63 1.25 6.97
N GLN A 75 -23.76 1.96 7.09
CA GLN A 75 -24.65 2.31 5.98
C GLN A 75 -23.90 3.04 4.86
N VAL A 76 -24.38 2.88 3.62
CA VAL A 76 -23.70 3.37 2.41
C VAL A 76 -23.37 4.87 2.50
N ASN A 77 -24.32 5.70 2.92
CA ASN A 77 -24.17 7.16 3.08
C ASN A 77 -23.06 7.56 4.08
N ARG A 78 -22.60 6.66 4.96
CA ARG A 78 -21.53 6.92 5.92
C ARG A 78 -20.15 6.43 5.45
N LYS A 79 -20.08 5.60 4.39
CA LYS A 79 -18.83 4.98 3.93
C LYS A 79 -17.82 6.01 3.43
N LEU A 80 -18.30 7.05 2.76
CA LEU A 80 -17.42 8.11 2.25
C LEU A 80 -16.71 8.87 3.38
N ALA A 81 -17.37 9.09 4.51
CA ALA A 81 -16.76 9.74 5.68
C ALA A 81 -15.57 8.92 6.23
N HIS A 82 -15.70 7.59 6.23
CA HIS A 82 -14.64 6.69 6.69
C HIS A 82 -13.46 6.67 5.71
N LEU A 83 -13.71 6.69 4.39
CA LEU A 83 -12.65 6.83 3.40
C LEU A 83 -11.93 8.18 3.50
N TYR A 84 -12.64 9.28 3.79
CA TYR A 84 -12.01 10.58 4.02
C TYR A 84 -11.21 10.63 5.33
N LEU A 85 -11.62 9.88 6.37
CA LEU A 85 -10.78 9.70 7.55
C LEU A 85 -9.49 8.95 7.22
N MET A 86 -9.57 7.83 6.48
CA MET A 86 -8.39 7.09 6.01
C MET A 86 -7.44 8.00 5.21
N ASP A 87 -7.99 8.78 4.28
CA ASP A 87 -7.25 9.75 3.48
C ASP A 87 -6.55 10.82 4.34
N SER A 88 -7.28 11.39 5.31
CA SER A 88 -6.71 12.37 6.24
C SER A 88 -5.54 11.79 7.04
N ILE A 89 -5.68 10.58 7.59
CA ILE A 89 -4.62 9.91 8.35
C ILE A 89 -3.39 9.68 7.47
N VAL A 90 -3.59 9.17 6.25
CA VAL A 90 -2.48 8.89 5.32
C VAL A 90 -1.76 10.17 4.87
N LYS A 91 -2.50 11.26 4.63
CA LYS A 91 -1.94 12.55 4.25
C LYS A 91 -1.13 13.22 5.36
N ASN A 92 -1.59 13.11 6.60
CA ASN A 92 -0.93 13.75 7.75
C ASN A 92 0.26 12.92 8.25
N PHE A 93 0.19 11.59 8.17
CA PHE A 93 1.21 10.70 8.75
C PHE A 93 1.97 9.90 7.68
N LYS A 94 2.49 10.60 6.65
CA LYS A 94 3.11 9.99 5.46
C LYS A 94 4.31 9.08 5.78
N THR A 95 5.08 9.42 6.82
CA THR A 95 6.28 8.68 7.25
C THR A 95 5.98 7.59 8.28
N SER A 96 4.71 7.46 8.69
CA SER A 96 4.28 6.43 9.64
C SER A 96 3.99 5.09 8.94
N GLN A 97 3.54 4.11 9.71
CA GLN A 97 3.07 2.82 9.21
C GLN A 97 1.67 2.88 8.56
N TYR A 98 0.90 3.96 8.72
CA TYR A 98 -0.48 4.06 8.23
C TYR A 98 -0.62 3.87 6.71
N PRO A 99 0.18 4.50 5.83
CA PRO A 99 0.08 4.28 4.39
C PRO A 99 0.30 2.81 3.98
N LYS A 100 1.26 2.13 4.62
CA LYS A 100 1.51 0.69 4.38
C LYS A 100 0.35 -0.18 4.85
N LEU A 101 -0.17 0.09 6.05
CA LEU A 101 -1.25 -0.69 6.66
C LEU A 101 -2.55 -0.57 5.86
N PHE A 102 -2.97 0.65 5.53
CA PHE A 102 -4.17 0.86 4.70
C PHE A 102 -3.96 0.37 3.27
N GLY A 103 -2.75 0.47 2.73
CA GLY A 103 -2.41 0.00 1.39
C GLY A 103 -2.69 -1.50 1.20
N ALA A 104 -2.54 -2.31 2.24
CA ALA A 104 -2.78 -3.75 2.19
C ALA A 104 -4.24 -4.12 1.85
N ASN A 105 -5.21 -3.33 2.30
CA ASN A 105 -6.64 -3.59 2.09
C ASN A 105 -7.31 -2.53 1.19
N LEU A 106 -6.54 -1.59 0.64
CA LEU A 106 -7.06 -0.43 -0.09
C LEU A 106 -7.92 -0.83 -1.28
N VAL A 107 -7.44 -1.77 -2.10
CA VAL A 107 -8.12 -2.24 -3.31
C VAL A 107 -9.49 -2.82 -2.95
N GLN A 108 -9.54 -3.74 -1.99
CA GLN A 108 -10.79 -4.37 -1.54
C GLN A 108 -11.75 -3.35 -0.95
N ASN A 109 -11.28 -2.52 -0.02
CA ASN A 109 -12.11 -1.54 0.67
C ASN A 109 -12.70 -0.52 -0.31
N PHE A 110 -11.87 0.02 -1.22
CA PHE A 110 -12.33 0.98 -2.22
C PHE A 110 -13.36 0.35 -3.18
N ALA A 111 -13.07 -0.82 -3.74
CA ALA A 111 -13.98 -1.52 -4.65
C ALA A 111 -15.33 -1.86 -3.99
N ASN A 112 -15.31 -2.25 -2.71
CA ASN A 112 -16.52 -2.53 -1.94
C ASN A 112 -17.39 -1.29 -1.72
N VAL A 113 -16.79 -0.13 -1.46
CA VAL A 113 -17.52 1.13 -1.35
C VAL A 113 -18.04 1.56 -2.71
N PHE A 114 -17.21 1.48 -3.74
CA PHE A 114 -17.56 1.84 -5.12
C PHE A 114 -18.77 1.05 -5.64
N ARG A 115 -18.81 -0.26 -5.42
CA ARG A 115 -19.92 -1.13 -5.81
C ARG A 115 -21.25 -0.70 -5.19
N LYS A 116 -21.22 -0.26 -3.92
CA LYS A 116 -22.42 0.14 -3.16
C LYS A 116 -22.82 1.60 -3.37
N GLY A 117 -21.90 2.43 -3.87
CA GLY A 117 -22.12 3.86 -4.05
C GLY A 117 -22.97 4.17 -5.28
N ASP A 118 -23.80 5.22 -5.14
CA ASP A 118 -24.50 5.85 -6.25
C ASP A 118 -23.52 6.66 -7.13
N GLU A 119 -24.02 7.20 -8.25
CA GLU A 119 -23.20 7.96 -9.19
C GLU A 119 -22.52 9.17 -8.52
N LYS A 120 -23.23 9.85 -7.61
CA LYS A 120 -22.70 10.99 -6.84
C LYS A 120 -21.53 10.57 -5.96
N MET A 121 -21.63 9.43 -5.28
CA MET A 121 -20.54 8.88 -4.48
C MET A 121 -19.38 8.42 -5.37
N ARG A 122 -19.63 7.75 -6.48
CA ARG A 122 -18.59 7.30 -7.43
C ARG A 122 -17.76 8.45 -7.98
N LYS A 123 -18.38 9.59 -8.30
CA LYS A 123 -17.67 10.83 -8.67
C LYS A 123 -16.73 11.30 -7.55
N LYS A 124 -17.19 11.30 -6.29
CA LYS A 124 -16.34 11.66 -5.14
C LYS A 124 -15.21 10.65 -4.88
N LEU A 125 -15.45 9.37 -5.13
CA LEU A 125 -14.42 8.32 -5.04
C LEU A 125 -13.34 8.50 -6.11
N PHE A 126 -13.73 8.89 -7.33
CA PHE A 126 -12.79 9.24 -8.39
C PHE A 126 -11.90 10.43 -7.99
N GLU A 127 -12.51 11.50 -7.47
CA GLU A 127 -11.75 12.64 -6.94
C GLU A 127 -10.78 12.23 -5.82
N LEU A 128 -11.23 11.37 -4.91
CA LEU A 128 -10.39 10.87 -3.81
C LEU A 128 -9.19 10.06 -4.32
N ARG A 129 -9.41 9.12 -5.25
CA ARG A 129 -8.38 8.26 -5.84
C ARG A 129 -7.26 9.08 -6.50
N LYS A 130 -7.56 10.24 -7.09
CA LYS A 130 -6.54 11.11 -7.71
C LYS A 130 -5.54 11.70 -6.71
N THR A 131 -5.86 11.73 -5.42
CA THR A 131 -4.99 12.30 -4.38
C THR A 131 -3.99 11.31 -3.78
N TRP A 132 -4.06 10.04 -4.18
CA TRP A 132 -3.29 8.93 -3.63
C TRP A 132 -1.92 8.59 -4.25
N PRO A 133 -1.53 9.09 -5.45
CA PRO A 133 -0.22 8.78 -6.04
C PRO A 133 1.01 9.07 -5.17
N GLU A 134 0.93 10.06 -4.27
CA GLU A 134 2.04 10.41 -3.36
C GLU A 134 2.06 9.59 -2.07
N HIS A 135 1.08 8.71 -1.86
CA HIS A 135 0.84 8.06 -0.57
C HIS A 135 0.83 6.54 -0.62
N PHE A 136 0.47 5.97 -1.77
CA PHE A 136 0.47 4.54 -1.99
C PHE A 136 1.33 4.18 -3.20
N SER A 137 1.84 2.95 -3.24
CA SER A 137 2.65 2.49 -4.36
C SER A 137 1.83 2.42 -5.64
N GLN A 138 2.50 2.63 -6.78
CA GLN A 138 1.85 2.55 -8.09
C GLN A 138 1.23 1.17 -8.35
N SER A 139 1.83 0.09 -7.83
CA SER A 139 1.27 -1.27 -7.94
C SER A 139 -0.09 -1.42 -7.26
N VAL A 140 -0.25 -0.88 -6.03
CA VAL A 140 -1.54 -0.89 -5.31
C VAL A 140 -2.56 -0.07 -6.06
N LEU A 141 -2.17 1.11 -6.53
CA LEU A 141 -3.04 2.04 -7.24
C LEU A 141 -3.48 1.52 -8.62
N HIS A 142 -2.59 0.82 -9.33
CA HIS A 142 -2.90 0.16 -10.59
C HIS A 142 -3.88 -0.99 -10.38
N SER A 143 -3.63 -1.83 -9.37
CA SER A 143 -4.54 -2.92 -9.00
C SER A 143 -5.91 -2.41 -8.56
N LEU A 144 -5.96 -1.27 -7.87
CA LEU A 144 -7.20 -0.58 -7.53
C LEU A 144 -7.96 -0.18 -8.79
N ASP A 145 -7.30 0.51 -9.72
CA ASP A 145 -7.96 1.01 -10.94
C ASP A 145 -8.51 -0.16 -11.78
N LEU A 146 -7.77 -1.27 -11.89
CA LEU A 146 -8.26 -2.48 -12.54
C LEU A 146 -9.50 -3.04 -11.84
N ALA A 147 -9.45 -3.21 -10.50
CA ALA A 147 -10.58 -3.76 -9.74
C ALA A 147 -11.84 -2.90 -9.84
N VAL A 148 -11.70 -1.58 -9.95
CA VAL A 148 -12.83 -0.67 -10.15
C VAL A 148 -13.33 -0.73 -11.60
N ARG A 149 -12.43 -0.86 -12.58
CA ARG A 149 -12.80 -1.00 -13.99
C ARG A 149 -13.61 -2.27 -14.28
N GLU A 150 -13.38 -3.34 -13.52
CA GLU A 150 -14.24 -4.54 -13.58
C GLU A 150 -15.69 -4.28 -13.11
N ILE A 151 -15.91 -3.24 -12.31
CA ILE A 151 -17.25 -2.82 -11.84
C ILE A 151 -17.85 -1.77 -12.77
N ASP A 152 -17.02 -0.87 -13.31
CA ASP A 152 -17.39 0.21 -14.22
C ASP A 152 -16.34 0.33 -15.33
N PRO A 153 -16.62 -0.19 -16.55
CA PRO A 153 -15.68 -0.15 -17.67
C PRO A 153 -15.23 1.26 -18.08
N ALA A 154 -15.96 2.31 -17.69
CA ALA A 154 -15.58 3.69 -17.97
C ALA A 154 -14.51 4.23 -17.01
N TRP A 155 -14.13 3.49 -15.96
CA TRP A 155 -13.10 3.89 -15.02
C TRP A 155 -11.71 3.91 -15.68
N PRO A 156 -10.99 5.04 -15.68
CA PRO A 156 -9.67 5.13 -16.28
C PRO A 156 -8.60 4.48 -15.41
N ILE A 157 -7.59 3.88 -16.05
CA ILE A 157 -6.39 3.40 -15.37
C ILE A 157 -5.42 4.58 -15.25
N LEU A 158 -5.29 5.13 -14.03
CA LEU A 158 -4.50 6.32 -13.77
C LEU A 158 -3.06 5.98 -13.38
N ALA A 159 -2.87 4.88 -12.64
CA ALA A 159 -1.54 4.43 -12.26
C ALA A 159 -0.90 3.61 -13.41
N PRO A 160 0.34 3.92 -13.82
CA PRO A 160 1.04 3.16 -14.85
C PRO A 160 1.31 1.72 -14.38
N GLN A 161 1.44 0.80 -15.35
CA GLN A 161 1.76 -0.58 -15.04
C GLN A 161 3.15 -0.68 -14.38
N PRO A 162 3.29 -1.43 -13.27
CA PRO A 162 4.59 -1.73 -12.70
C PRO A 162 5.51 -2.45 -13.72
N PRO A 163 6.82 -2.15 -13.75
CA PRO A 163 7.75 -2.78 -14.69
C PRO A 163 7.76 -4.31 -14.62
N GLU A 164 7.53 -4.87 -13.43
CA GLU A 164 7.57 -6.32 -13.16
C GLU A 164 6.44 -7.10 -13.84
N GLN A 165 5.30 -6.45 -14.14
CA GLN A 165 4.16 -7.10 -14.82
C GLN A 165 4.26 -7.06 -16.36
N GLN A 166 5.11 -6.18 -16.92
CA GLN A 166 5.28 -6.07 -18.37
C GLN A 166 5.95 -7.31 -18.98
N GLN A 167 6.73 -8.08 -18.20
CA GLN A 167 7.43 -9.27 -18.67
C GLN A 167 6.56 -10.53 -18.78
N GLN A 168 5.37 -10.58 -18.20
CA GLN A 168 4.51 -11.79 -18.23
C GLN A 168 3.41 -11.77 -19.31
N GLN A 169 3.18 -10.65 -20.00
CA GLN A 169 2.20 -10.58 -21.10
C GLN A 169 2.80 -10.65 -22.51
N GLN A 170 4.13 -10.61 -22.68
CA GLN A 170 4.76 -10.73 -24.00
C GLN A 170 5.11 -12.16 -24.44
N ASN A 171 4.94 -13.18 -23.58
CA ASN A 171 5.26 -14.57 -23.94
C ASN A 171 4.08 -15.38 -24.52
N GLY A 172 2.92 -14.76 -24.80
CA GLY A 172 1.71 -15.47 -25.25
C GLY A 172 1.30 -15.30 -26.71
N SER A 173 1.92 -14.41 -27.49
CA SER A 173 1.48 -14.10 -28.85
C SER A 173 2.66 -13.97 -29.80
N ASN A 174 3.21 -15.10 -30.25
CA ASN A 174 4.02 -15.15 -31.46
C ASN A 174 3.84 -16.48 -32.19
N VAL A 175 2.63 -16.71 -32.71
CA VAL A 175 2.40 -17.70 -33.78
C VAL A 175 1.33 -17.17 -34.73
N VAL A 176 1.68 -16.26 -35.65
CA VAL A 176 1.13 -16.30 -37.02
C VAL A 176 2.13 -15.62 -37.96
N GLY A 177 2.56 -16.34 -39.00
CA GLY A 177 3.11 -15.67 -40.17
C GLY A 177 3.75 -16.53 -41.24
N VAL A 178 3.07 -17.52 -41.85
CA VAL A 178 3.24 -17.78 -43.30
C VAL A 178 1.95 -18.37 -43.89
N ALA A 179 1.53 -17.79 -45.01
CA ALA A 179 0.31 -18.13 -45.74
C ALA A 179 0.48 -19.31 -46.72
N ARG A 180 -0.59 -20.11 -46.83
CA ARG A 180 -1.10 -20.88 -47.99
C ARG A 180 -0.32 -22.12 -48.51
N LYS A 181 -0.93 -23.30 -48.36
CA LYS A 181 -1.28 -24.21 -49.47
C LYS A 181 -2.23 -25.34 -49.04
N ARG A 182 -2.93 -25.86 -50.04
CA ARG A 182 -4.08 -26.79 -50.06
C ARG A 182 -3.93 -28.10 -49.26
N CYS A 183 -5.09 -28.65 -48.92
CA CYS A 183 -5.43 -30.00 -48.51
C CYS A 183 -4.52 -31.12 -49.05
N HIS A 184 -4.27 -32.14 -48.20
CA HIS A 184 -4.43 -33.60 -48.38
C HIS A 184 -3.65 -34.32 -47.25
N SER A 185 -4.31 -35.22 -46.52
CA SER A 185 -3.70 -36.28 -45.71
C SER A 185 -3.50 -37.54 -46.59
N PRO A 186 -2.92 -38.64 -46.11
CA PRO A 186 -1.84 -38.85 -45.13
C PRO A 186 -0.67 -39.66 -45.76
N ASP A 187 0.51 -39.68 -45.14
CA ASP A 187 1.29 -40.92 -45.02
C ASP A 187 2.43 -40.77 -44.01
N SER A 188 2.61 -41.80 -43.17
CA SER A 188 3.83 -42.05 -42.37
C SER A 188 4.89 -42.73 -43.28
N PRO A 189 6.10 -43.17 -42.84
CA PRO A 189 6.72 -43.22 -41.51
C PRO A 189 8.22 -42.82 -41.47
N ASP A 190 8.79 -42.97 -40.26
CA ASP A 190 10.11 -43.56 -39.96
C ASP A 190 11.34 -42.68 -39.63
N SER A 191 11.68 -42.73 -38.33
CA SER A 191 12.96 -43.12 -37.71
C SER A 191 14.24 -42.27 -37.73
N THR A 192 14.93 -42.40 -36.57
CA THR A 192 16.39 -42.36 -36.32
C THR A 192 16.98 -40.97 -36.04
N THR A 193 17.19 -40.60 -34.77
CA THR A 193 18.39 -40.87 -33.93
C THR A 193 19.66 -40.17 -34.41
N THR A 194 20.27 -39.35 -33.53
CA THR A 194 21.73 -39.11 -33.27
C THR A 194 21.81 -37.86 -32.37
N GLN A 195 22.04 -37.90 -31.05
CA GLN A 195 23.22 -38.25 -30.24
C GLN A 195 24.50 -37.40 -30.50
N GLN A 196 24.75 -36.41 -29.63
CA GLN A 196 26.08 -35.92 -29.16
C GLN A 196 25.79 -34.84 -28.07
N GLN A 197 26.14 -34.97 -26.78
CA GLN A 197 27.47 -35.05 -26.10
C GLN A 197 28.30 -33.78 -26.39
N GLN A 198 28.83 -32.93 -25.49
CA GLN A 198 29.39 -32.92 -24.12
C GLN A 198 29.39 -31.42 -23.67
N GLN A 199 29.10 -31.01 -22.42
CA GLN A 199 29.90 -30.98 -21.17
C GLN A 199 30.88 -29.79 -20.99
N HIS A 200 30.85 -29.19 -19.78
CA HIS A 200 31.75 -28.20 -19.14
C HIS A 200 31.68 -26.72 -19.65
N GLY A 201 31.83 -25.67 -18.84
CA GLY A 201 32.28 -25.53 -17.45
C GLY A 201 32.08 -24.09 -16.93
N LEU A 202 32.39 -23.92 -15.65
CA LEU A 202 32.28 -22.72 -14.81
C LEU A 202 33.19 -21.57 -15.27
N GLY A 203 32.81 -20.33 -14.98
CA GLY A 203 33.73 -19.20 -15.10
C GLY A 203 33.08 -17.84 -14.84
N GLU A 204 33.28 -17.32 -13.63
CA GLU A 204 33.05 -15.92 -13.24
C GLU A 204 33.73 -14.93 -14.19
N SER A 205 33.18 -13.72 -14.30
CA SER A 205 33.95 -12.56 -14.79
C SER A 205 33.56 -11.31 -14.01
N SER A 206 34.34 -11.08 -12.97
CA SER A 206 34.59 -9.77 -12.37
C SER A 206 35.48 -8.96 -13.32
N SER A 207 35.10 -7.72 -13.60
CA SER A 207 35.98 -6.74 -14.24
C SER A 207 35.57 -5.34 -13.81
N ARG A 208 36.28 -4.80 -12.80
CA ARG A 208 36.50 -3.36 -12.67
C ARG A 208 37.99 -3.14 -12.57
N LYS A 209 38.51 -2.39 -13.54
CA LYS A 209 39.92 -2.12 -13.76
C LYS A 209 40.16 -0.62 -13.65
N ARG A 210 41.09 -0.25 -12.75
CA ARG A 210 42.02 0.92 -12.78
C ARG A 210 41.40 2.31 -12.56
N MET A 211 42.07 3.30 -11.98
CA MET A 211 43.37 3.44 -11.29
C MET A 211 43.43 4.83 -10.63
N SER A 212 44.13 4.91 -9.49
CA SER A 212 45.14 5.93 -9.12
C SER A 212 44.85 7.42 -9.34
N VAL A 213 44.86 8.21 -8.25
CA VAL A 213 45.99 9.11 -7.92
C VAL A 213 45.83 9.70 -6.50
N ALA A 214 46.93 9.72 -5.75
CA ALA A 214 47.12 10.51 -4.54
C ALA A 214 47.93 11.77 -4.89
N ASN A 215 47.66 12.90 -4.21
CA ASN A 215 48.70 13.80 -3.69
C ASN A 215 48.12 14.81 -2.66
N PRO A 216 48.88 15.27 -1.65
CA PRO A 216 48.44 16.14 -0.54
C PRO A 216 48.90 17.60 -0.74
N GLN A 217 48.41 18.53 0.11
CA GLN A 217 49.20 19.58 0.79
C GLN A 217 48.30 20.44 1.71
N ALA A 218 48.84 20.85 2.85
CA ALA A 218 48.30 21.73 3.87
C ALA A 218 48.31 23.22 3.49
N ALA A 219 47.49 24.04 4.19
CA ALA A 219 47.85 25.40 4.60
C ALA A 219 46.91 25.92 5.71
N ALA A 220 47.52 26.53 6.72
CA ALA A 220 46.91 27.21 7.86
C ALA A 220 46.57 28.68 7.54
N SER A 221 45.61 29.25 8.29
CA SER A 221 45.44 30.67 8.72
C SER A 221 44.03 30.74 9.34
N GLY A 222 43.73 31.24 10.54
CA GLY A 222 44.34 32.31 11.31
C GLY A 222 43.59 33.62 11.02
N GLY A 223 42.65 34.02 11.89
CA GLY A 223 41.95 35.32 11.80
C GLY A 223 40.82 35.43 12.82
N ASP A 224 41.00 36.39 13.75
CA ASP A 224 40.14 36.90 14.83
C ASP A 224 38.61 36.81 14.65
#